data_AF-A0A929NSP3-F1
#
_entry.id   AF-A0A929NSP3-F1
#
_cell.length_a   1.000
_cell.length_b   1.000
_cell.length_c   1.000
_cell.angle_alpha   90.00
_cell.angle_beta   90.00
_cell.angle_gamma   90.00
#
_symmetry.space_group_name_H-M   'P 1'
#
loop_
_entity.id
_entity.type
_entity.pdbx_description
1 polymer ?
#
loop_
_entity_poly.entity_id
_entity_poly.type
_entity_poly.pdbx_seq_one_letter_code
_entity_poly.pdbx_strand_id
1 'polypeptide(L)'
;MDQLLILALDASNFILAIVLVAMGLVIIFGLMNVINMAHGEFFLLGAYAVVMVESAGGHFWLGLLLAPVFVGLVGLVLEELVIRHVYHR
;
A
#
# COMPACT_ATOMS: atom_id res chain seq x y z
N MET A 1 -30.23 -11.71 -21.59
CA MET A 1 -30.26 -11.69 -20.12
C MET A 1 -28.87 -12.00 -19.55
N ASP A 2 -28.12 -12.89 -20.20
CA ASP A 2 -26.80 -13.35 -19.75
C ASP A 2 -25.71 -12.27 -19.83
N GLN A 3 -25.70 -11.44 -20.89
CA GLN A 3 -24.73 -10.33 -21.02
C GLN A 3 -24.91 -9.23 -19.97
N LEU A 4 -26.15 -8.92 -19.57
CA LEU A 4 -26.41 -7.95 -18.50
C LEU A 4 -25.91 -8.47 -17.15
N LEU A 5 -26.05 -9.78 -16.92
CA LEU A 5 -25.60 -10.42 -15.69
C LEU A 5 -24.07 -10.45 -15.61
N ILE A 6 -23.39 -10.77 -16.71
CA ILE A 6 -21.91 -10.74 -16.78
C ILE A 6 -21.39 -9.31 -16.59
N LEU A 7 -22.00 -8.31 -17.26
CA LEU A 7 -21.59 -6.92 -17.11
C LEU A 7 -21.80 -6.40 -15.68
N ALA A 8 -22.91 -6.79 -15.04
CA ALA A 8 -23.18 -6.43 -13.65
C ALA A 8 -22.17 -7.07 -12.69
N LEU A 9 -21.78 -8.33 -12.90
CA LEU A 9 -20.75 -9.00 -12.11
C LEU A 9 -19.37 -8.35 -12.29
N ASP A 10 -19.00 -8.00 -13.52
CA ASP A 10 -17.72 -7.37 -13.83
C ASP A 10 -17.61 -5.95 -13.23
N ALA A 11 -18.67 -5.15 -13.39
CA ALA A 11 -18.76 -3.83 -12.76
C ALA A 11 -18.71 -3.93 -11.23
N SER A 12 -19.42 -4.90 -10.64
CA SER A 12 -19.40 -5.13 -9.19
C SER A 12 -18.02 -5.53 -8.69
N ASN A 13 -17.32 -6.41 -9.42
CA ASN A 13 -15.97 -6.82 -9.09
C ASN A 13 -15.01 -5.61 -9.07
N PHE A 14 -15.10 -4.74 -10.07
CA PHE A 14 -14.28 -3.54 -10.15
C PHE A 14 -14.60 -2.53 -9.04
N ILE A 15 -15.89 -2.32 -8.74
CA ILE A 15 -16.34 -1.48 -7.63
C ILE A 15 -15.81 -2.00 -6.30
N LEU A 16 -15.94 -3.31 -6.05
CA LEU A 16 -15.46 -3.93 -4.81
C LEU A 16 -13.94 -3.80 -4.65
N ALA A 17 -13.18 -3.98 -5.73
CA ALA A 17 -11.73 -3.77 -5.71
C ALA A 17 -11.37 -2.32 -5.34
N ILE A 18 -12.00 -1.33 -5.98
CA ILE A 18 -11.77 0.08 -5.68
C ILE A 18 -12.22 0.43 -4.25
N VAL A 19 -13.36 -0.09 -3.79
CA VAL A 19 -13.85 0.10 -2.43
C VAL A 19 -12.88 -0.48 -1.40
N LEU A 20 -12.32 -1.66 -1.66
CA LEU A 20 -11.32 -2.28 -0.78
C LEU A 20 -10.04 -1.44 -0.70
N VAL A 21 -9.56 -0.92 -1.83
CA VAL A 21 -8.41 0.02 -1.87
C VAL A 21 -8.75 1.33 -1.14
N ALA A 22 -9.91 1.91 -1.39
CA ALA A 22 -10.35 3.16 -0.76
C ALA A 22 -10.53 3.01 0.74
N MET A 23 -11.07 1.89 1.22
CA MET A 23 -11.17 1.60 2.67
C MET A 23 -9.79 1.46 3.31
N GLY A 24 -8.85 0.76 2.66
CA GLY A 24 -7.47 0.69 3.15
C GLY A 24 -6.83 2.07 3.27
N LEU A 25 -7.06 2.92 2.27
CA LEU A 25 -6.60 4.30 2.24
C LEU A 25 -7.23 5.17 3.35
N VAL A 26 -8.55 5.02 3.58
CA VAL A 26 -9.29 5.70 4.65
C VAL A 26 -8.82 5.23 6.04
N ILE A 27 -8.51 3.96 6.23
CA ILE A 27 -7.99 3.46 7.52
C ILE A 27 -6.61 4.08 7.81
N ILE A 28 -5.75 4.17 6.80
CA ILE A 28 -4.40 4.72 6.95
C ILE A 28 -4.46 6.25 7.15
N PHE A 29 -5.32 6.95 6.43
CA PHE A 29 -5.51 8.39 6.59
C PHE A 29 -6.31 8.79 7.84
N GLY A 30 -7.29 7.98 8.24
CA GLY A 30 -8.19 8.25 9.36
C GLY A 30 -7.51 8.15 10.72
N LEU A 31 -6.39 7.43 10.82
CA LEU A 31 -5.61 7.33 12.07
C LEU A 31 -4.59 8.46 12.22
N MET A 32 -4.11 9.08 11.14
CA MET A 32 -2.93 9.96 11.21
C MET A 32 -3.21 11.46 11.31
N ASN A 33 -4.46 11.95 11.21
CA ASN A 33 -4.85 13.38 11.28
C ASN A 33 -4.06 14.37 10.37
N VAL A 34 -3.13 13.87 9.56
CA VAL A 34 -2.25 14.63 8.66
C VAL A 34 -2.35 14.01 7.27
N ILE A 35 -2.63 14.84 6.27
CA ILE A 35 -2.68 14.43 4.86
C ILE A 35 -1.25 14.15 4.41
N ASN A 36 -0.80 12.90 4.52
CA ASN A 36 0.51 12.47 4.04
C ASN A 36 0.43 12.10 2.55
N MET A 37 1.06 12.90 1.69
CA MET A 37 1.18 12.60 0.25
C MET A 37 2.21 11.50 -0.06
N ALA A 38 3.04 11.08 0.90
CA ALA A 38 4.02 10.01 0.71
C ALA A 38 3.37 8.60 0.73
N HIS A 39 2.08 8.49 1.04
CA HIS A 39 1.42 7.18 1.17
C HIS A 39 1.53 6.32 -0.11
N GLY A 40 1.35 6.94 -1.29
CA GLY A 40 1.54 6.26 -2.58
C GLY A 40 2.99 5.85 -2.86
N GLU A 41 3.95 6.60 -2.32
CA GLU A 41 5.38 6.30 -2.46
C GLU A 41 5.79 5.10 -1.61
N PHE A 42 5.27 4.99 -0.37
CA PHE A 42 5.48 3.81 0.48
C PHE A 42 4.85 2.54 -0.10
N PHE A 43 3.67 2.66 -0.74
CA PHE A 43 3.07 1.54 -1.48
C PHE A 43 3.97 1.08 -2.63
N LEU A 44 4.47 2.02 -3.44
CA LEU A 44 5.40 1.72 -4.52
C LEU A 44 6.72 1.12 -4.02
N LEU A 45 7.26 1.62 -2.91
CA LEU A 45 8.44 1.05 -2.23
C LEU A 45 8.22 -0.42 -1.84
N GLY A 46 7.05 -0.75 -1.29
CA GLY A 46 6.68 -2.13 -0.97
C GLY A 46 6.61 -3.01 -2.21
N ALA A 47 5.95 -2.54 -3.27
CA ALA A 47 5.90 -3.27 -4.54
C ALA A 47 7.30 -3.48 -5.15
N TYR A 48 8.16 -2.46 -5.09
CA TYR A 48 9.54 -2.55 -5.58
C TYR A 48 10.38 -3.51 -4.76
N ALA A 49 10.12 -3.64 -3.45
CA ALA A 49 10.78 -4.63 -2.61
C ALA A 49 10.43 -6.07 -3.06
N VAL A 50 9.18 -6.34 -3.42
CA VAL A 50 8.78 -7.65 -3.99
C VAL A 50 9.53 -7.91 -5.29
N VAL A 51 9.52 -6.93 -6.21
CA VAL A 51 10.22 -7.04 -7.51
C VAL A 51 11.73 -7.22 -7.33
N MET A 52 12.33 -6.55 -6.34
CA MET A 52 13.75 -6.69 -6.02
C MET A 52 14.07 -8.10 -5.52
N VAL A 53 13.22 -8.68 -4.68
CA VAL A 53 13.38 -10.07 -4.21
C VAL A 53 13.23 -11.06 -5.37
N GLU A 54 12.25 -10.86 -6.25
CA GLU A 54 12.07 -11.73 -7.42
C GLU A 54 13.25 -11.63 -8.41
N SER A 55 13.75 -10.42 -8.68
CA SER A 55 14.90 -10.19 -9.56
C SER A 55 16.22 -10.71 -8.97
N ALA A 56 16.32 -10.84 -7.65
CA ALA A 56 17.44 -11.49 -6.97
C ALA A 56 17.35 -13.03 -6.98
N GLY A 57 16.32 -13.62 -7.61
CA GLY A 57 16.09 -15.07 -7.67
C GLY A 57 15.25 -15.63 -6.52
N GLY A 58 14.68 -14.78 -5.68
CA GLY A 58 13.67 -15.16 -4.70
C GLY A 58 12.30 -15.42 -5.33
N HIS A 59 11.42 -16.05 -4.58
CA HIS A 59 10.02 -16.28 -4.98
C HIS A 59 9.09 -15.19 -4.45
N PHE A 60 7.99 -14.92 -5.17
CA PHE A 60 6.95 -13.94 -4.81
C PHE A 60 6.58 -13.94 -3.33
N TRP A 61 6.34 -15.11 -2.73
CA TRP A 61 5.94 -15.25 -1.33
C TRP A 61 6.97 -14.70 -0.34
N LEU A 62 8.25 -14.87 -0.66
CA LEU A 62 9.33 -14.30 0.15
C LEU A 62 9.34 -12.77 0.01
N GLY A 63 9.17 -12.26 -1.21
CA GLY A 63 9.06 -10.83 -1.47
C GLY A 63 7.88 -10.20 -0.72
N LEU A 64 6.72 -10.86 -0.76
CA LEU A 64 5.51 -10.41 -0.07
C LEU A 64 5.69 -10.34 1.45
N LEU A 65 6.43 -11.28 2.05
CA LEU A 65 6.74 -11.26 3.48
C LEU A 65 7.76 -10.18 3.85
N LEU A 66 8.77 -9.96 2.99
CA LEU A 66 9.84 -8.99 3.23
C LEU A 66 9.41 -7.54 2.97
N ALA A 67 8.47 -7.31 2.05
CA ALA A 67 7.98 -5.98 1.70
C ALA A 67 7.47 -5.16 2.91
N PRO A 68 6.56 -5.65 3.78
CA PRO A 68 6.09 -4.88 4.94
C PRO A 68 7.22 -4.64 5.97
N VAL A 69 8.16 -5.57 6.12
CA VAL A 69 9.31 -5.40 7.02
C VAL A 69 10.21 -4.28 6.51
N PHE A 70 10.54 -4.29 5.21
CA PHE A 70 11.36 -3.27 4.57
C PHE A 70 10.70 -1.89 4.64
N VAL A 71 9.42 -1.79 4.24
CA VAL A 71 8.66 -0.53 4.28
C VAL A 71 8.53 -0.01 5.72
N GLY A 72 8.30 -0.90 6.69
CA GLY A 72 8.25 -0.54 8.11
C GLY A 72 9.57 0.04 8.62
N LEU A 73 10.72 -0.54 8.23
CA LEU A 73 12.04 0.00 8.58
C LEU A 73 12.27 1.38 7.95
N VAL A 74 11.91 1.58 6.69
CA VAL A 74 12.00 2.90 6.03
C VAL A 74 11.10 3.92 6.73
N GLY A 75 9.90 3.51 7.14
CA GLY A 75 8.98 4.33 7.93
C GLY A 75 9.58 4.76 9.27
N LEU A 76 10.18 3.84 10.02
CA LEU A 76 10.85 4.13 11.29
C LEU A 76 12.03 5.11 11.13
N VAL A 77 12.83 4.94 10.08
CA VAL A 77 13.94 5.85 9.78
C VAL A 77 13.41 7.25 9.45
N LEU A 78 12.34 7.36 8.66
CA LEU A 78 11.71 8.64 8.35
C LEU A 78 11.06 9.29 9.56
N GLU A 79 10.47 8.49 10.45
CA GLU A 79 9.90 8.98 11.69
C GLU A 79 10.97 9.64 12.57
N GLU A 80 12.06 8.93 12.83
CA GLU A 80 13.14 9.41 13.71
C GLU A 80 13.89 10.60 13.10
N LEU A 81 14.17 10.58 11.79
CA LEU A 81 14.97 11.62 11.14
C LEU A 81 14.18 12.87 10.74
N VAL A 82 12.92 12.71 10.32
CA VAL A 82 12.15 13.81 9.73
C VAL A 82 10.93 14.14 10.58
N ILE A 83 10.01 13.19 10.75
CA ILE A 83 8.69 13.47 11.33
C ILE A 83 8.81 13.95 12.77
N ARG A 84 9.65 13.30 13.58
CA ARG A 84 9.87 13.64 15.00
C ARG A 84 10.38 15.07 15.18
N HIS A 85 11.19 15.59 14.26
CA HIS A 85 11.71 16.96 14.31
C HIS A 85 10.66 18.02 13.95
N VAL A 86 9.69 17.67 13.09
CA VAL A 86 8.62 18.56 12.67
C VAL A 86 7.53 18.66 13.75
N TYR A 87 7.15 17.54 14.36
CA TYR A 87 6.15 17.50 15.43
C TYR A 87 6.61 18.19 16.73
N HIS A 88 7.92 18.33 16.92
CA HIS A 88 8.49 19.02 18.08
C HIS A 88 8.49 20.56 17.95
N ARG A 89 7.89 21.11 16.89
CA ARG A 89 7.61 22.54 16.71
C ARG A 89 6.12 22.81 16.65
#